data_AF-A0A4R3AK12-F1
#
_entry.id   AF-A0A4R3AK12-F1
#
_cell.length_a   1.000
_cell.length_b   1.000
_cell.length_c   1.000
_cell.angle_alpha   90.00
_cell.angle_beta   90.00
_cell.angle_gamma   90.00
#
_symmetry.space_group_name_H-M   'P 1'
#
loop_
_entity.id
_entity.type
_entity.pdbx_description
1 polymer ?
#
loop_
_entity_poly.entity_id
_entity_poly.type
_entity_poly.pdbx_seq_one_letter_code
_entity_poly.pdbx_strand_id
1 'polypeptide(L)'
;MLRQFSLIIGVGIIMFTGCRNQKTVSSASKTKQTLTVIPKLATHLRAYSNNLTTDSVILSFTVANHSDTMQHFCKWETPFEPFLGKYMEIIDVQGNEAGFTGPMAKRMMPPPEESYIQVPPHDSVSTVFNLAKNYSIKPGKYTVKYTGGGISGLEPGNEIKIVVLGK
;
A
#
# COMPACT_ATOMS: atom_id res chain seq x y z
N MET A 1 36.08 51.99 17.87
CA MET A 1 37.21 51.99 18.82
C MET A 1 36.71 51.54 20.19
N LEU A 2 37.32 50.47 20.73
CA LEU A 2 37.62 50.16 22.16
C LEU A 2 36.55 50.51 23.25
N ARG A 3 36.09 49.65 24.16
CA ARG A 3 36.71 48.60 25.02
C ARG A 3 35.57 47.67 25.51
N GLN A 4 35.61 46.35 25.39
CA GLN A 4 36.34 45.36 26.21
C GLN A 4 36.26 45.59 27.73
N PHE A 5 35.39 44.84 28.40
CA PHE A 5 35.55 44.43 29.80
C PHE A 5 35.14 42.95 29.93
N SER A 6 36.14 42.10 30.15
CA SER A 6 35.95 40.77 30.74
C SER A 6 35.84 40.93 32.24
N LEU A 7 34.92 40.20 32.89
CA LEU A 7 35.18 39.61 34.18
C LEU A 7 34.40 38.30 34.34
N ILE A 8 35.08 37.34 34.96
CA ILE A 8 34.83 35.91 35.07
C ILE A 8 33.85 35.65 36.23
N ILE A 9 33.17 34.49 36.22
CA ILE A 9 33.00 33.52 37.34
C ILE A 9 31.62 32.84 37.26
N GLY A 10 31.61 31.50 37.32
CA GLY A 10 30.42 30.72 37.66
C GLY A 10 30.37 29.32 37.09
N VAL A 11 31.27 28.43 37.52
CA VAL A 11 31.18 26.98 37.28
C VAL A 11 29.99 26.42 38.05
N GLY A 12 29.05 25.78 37.35
CA GLY A 12 27.95 25.02 37.92
C GLY A 12 27.88 23.62 37.30
N ILE A 13 28.61 22.68 37.90
CA ILE A 13 28.54 21.26 37.57
C ILE A 13 27.29 20.69 38.25
N ILE A 14 26.31 20.24 37.47
CA ILE A 14 25.17 19.48 37.97
C ILE A 14 25.48 17.99 37.76
N MET A 15 25.95 17.32 38.80
CA MET A 15 26.02 15.85 38.86
C MET A 15 24.65 15.32 39.31
N PHE A 16 23.91 14.67 38.41
CA PHE A 16 22.80 13.80 38.80
C PHE A 16 23.34 12.42 39.13
N THR A 17 23.62 12.18 40.41
CA THR A 17 23.78 10.84 40.99
C THR A 17 22.40 10.20 41.15
N GLY A 18 22.06 9.27 40.26
CA GLY A 18 20.91 8.38 40.40
C GLY A 18 21.37 6.98 40.79
N CYS A 19 21.01 6.55 42.01
CA CYS A 19 21.35 5.23 42.55
C CYS A 19 20.61 4.10 41.83
N ARG A 20 21.40 3.05 41.62
CA ARG A 20 21.12 1.75 41.02
C ARG A 20 20.23 0.91 41.93
N ASN A 21 19.08 0.43 41.44
CA ASN A 21 18.31 -0.63 42.09
C ASN A 21 18.45 -1.91 41.25
N GLN A 22 19.32 -2.81 41.71
CA GLN A 22 19.46 -4.17 41.18
C GLN A 22 18.52 -5.09 41.98
N LYS A 23 17.49 -5.61 41.31
CA LYS A 23 16.92 -6.92 41.67
C LYS A 23 17.18 -7.88 40.52
N THR A 24 18.19 -8.73 40.72
CA THR A 24 18.41 -9.96 39.96
C THR A 24 17.44 -11.01 40.46
N VAL A 25 16.50 -11.41 39.62
CA VAL A 25 15.94 -12.75 39.64
C VAL A 25 16.07 -13.29 38.23
N SER A 26 17.02 -14.20 38.07
CA SER A 26 17.15 -15.04 36.90
C SER A 26 15.90 -15.90 36.77
N SER A 27 15.18 -15.74 35.67
CA SER A 27 14.45 -16.84 35.05
C SER A 27 14.55 -16.64 33.56
N ALA A 28 15.40 -17.46 32.96
CA ALA A 28 15.46 -17.62 31.53
C ALA A 28 14.10 -18.12 31.04
N SER A 29 13.35 -17.24 30.38
CA SER A 29 12.45 -17.61 29.31
C SER A 29 12.81 -16.74 28.12
N LYS A 30 13.65 -17.28 27.24
CA LYS A 30 13.69 -16.85 25.84
C LYS A 30 12.34 -17.22 25.22
N THR A 31 11.30 -16.48 25.53
CA THR A 31 10.19 -16.36 24.60
C THR A 31 10.68 -15.35 23.58
N LYS A 32 11.32 -15.84 22.51
CA LYS A 32 11.25 -15.12 21.23
C LYS A 32 9.76 -14.93 21.02
N GLN A 33 9.27 -13.74 21.32
CA GLN A 33 8.01 -13.27 20.78
C GLN A 33 8.30 -13.17 19.29
N THR A 34 8.14 -14.30 18.59
CA THR A 34 7.94 -14.31 17.16
C THR A 34 6.71 -13.43 17.00
N LEU A 35 6.94 -12.16 16.67
CA LEU A 35 5.94 -11.36 16.01
C LEU A 35 5.47 -12.26 14.87
N THR A 36 4.29 -12.85 15.03
CA THR A 36 3.64 -13.59 13.96
C THR A 36 3.45 -12.55 12.88
N VAL A 37 4.38 -12.49 11.92
CA VAL A 37 4.19 -11.73 10.71
C VAL A 37 2.95 -12.36 10.11
N ILE A 38 1.81 -11.68 10.25
CA ILE A 38 0.57 -12.12 9.64
C ILE A 38 0.91 -12.33 8.17
N PRO A 39 0.77 -13.55 7.64
CA PRO A 39 1.16 -13.82 6.27
C PRO A 39 0.35 -12.89 5.37
N LYS A 40 1.04 -11.97 4.71
CA LYS A 40 0.37 -10.93 3.95
C LYS A 40 0.04 -11.43 2.56
N LEU A 41 -1.19 -11.17 2.13
CA LEU A 41 -1.61 -11.35 0.74
C LEU A 41 -0.81 -10.42 -0.18
N ALA A 42 -0.21 -10.98 -1.23
CA ALA A 42 0.58 -10.22 -2.21
C ALA A 42 -0.29 -9.80 -3.40
N THR A 43 -0.22 -8.54 -3.81
CA THR A 43 -0.96 -8.03 -4.98
C THR A 43 -0.05 -7.94 -6.19
N HIS A 44 -0.59 -8.26 -7.37
CA HIS A 44 0.15 -8.21 -8.63
C HIS A 44 -0.69 -7.62 -9.76
N LEU A 45 -0.13 -6.63 -10.46
CA LEU A 45 -0.68 -6.04 -11.68
C LEU A 45 0.08 -6.52 -12.91
N ARG A 46 -0.65 -6.76 -14.00
CA ARG A 46 -0.08 -7.04 -15.32
C ARG A 46 -0.93 -6.43 -16.43
N ALA A 47 -0.29 -6.04 -17.53
CA ALA A 47 -1.01 -5.78 -18.77
C ALA A 47 -1.59 -7.10 -19.29
N TYR A 48 -2.89 -7.12 -19.58
CA TYR A 48 -3.57 -8.33 -20.06
C TYR A 48 -3.43 -8.49 -21.58
N SER A 49 -3.23 -7.39 -22.29
CA SER A 49 -2.96 -7.37 -23.73
C SER A 49 -1.74 -6.48 -24.05
N ASN A 50 -1.13 -6.72 -25.21
CA ASN A 50 -0.03 -5.90 -25.72
C ASN A 50 -0.52 -4.66 -26.47
N ASN A 51 -1.80 -4.63 -26.86
CA ASN A 51 -2.42 -3.54 -27.60
C ASN A 51 -3.38 -2.80 -26.67
N LEU A 52 -2.87 -1.78 -26.00
CA LEU A 52 -3.65 -0.91 -25.12
C LEU A 52 -3.97 0.38 -25.89
N THR A 53 -5.24 0.76 -25.93
CA THR A 53 -5.71 1.99 -26.57
C THR A 53 -6.37 2.89 -25.54
N THR A 54 -6.62 4.16 -25.88
CA THR A 54 -7.28 5.11 -24.96
C THR A 54 -8.63 4.62 -24.43
N ASP A 55 -9.30 3.70 -25.12
CA ASP A 55 -10.61 3.15 -24.71
C ASP A 55 -10.49 1.74 -24.09
N SER A 56 -9.32 1.12 -24.20
CA SER A 56 -9.09 -0.28 -23.87
C SER A 56 -7.72 -0.45 -23.23
N VAL A 57 -7.64 -0.10 -21.94
CA VAL A 57 -6.46 -0.35 -21.10
C VAL A 57 -6.78 -1.53 -20.19
N ILE A 58 -6.67 -2.74 -20.74
CA ILE A 58 -7.07 -3.98 -20.06
C ILE A 58 -5.91 -4.53 -19.23
N LEU A 59 -6.11 -4.62 -17.92
CA LEU A 59 -5.14 -5.10 -16.95
C LEU A 59 -5.70 -6.28 -16.17
N SER A 60 -4.83 -7.16 -15.70
CA SER A 60 -5.18 -8.17 -14.69
C SER A 60 -4.67 -7.75 -13.31
N PHE A 61 -5.48 -8.01 -12.29
CA PHE A 61 -5.11 -7.85 -10.89
C PHE A 61 -5.23 -9.19 -10.19
N THR A 62 -4.16 -9.61 -9.53
CA THR A 62 -4.05 -10.88 -8.82
C THR A 62 -3.74 -10.65 -7.35
N VAL A 63 -4.40 -11.40 -6.47
CA VAL A 63 -4.12 -11.45 -5.04
C VAL A 63 -3.70 -12.87 -4.70
N ALA A 64 -2.48 -13.04 -4.21
CA ALA A 64 -1.86 -14.32 -3.93
C ALA A 64 -1.65 -14.53 -2.43
N ASN A 65 -1.92 -15.75 -1.97
CA ASN A 65 -1.67 -16.20 -0.62
C ASN A 65 -0.48 -17.15 -0.61
N HIS A 66 0.64 -16.72 -0.04
CA HIS A 66 1.85 -17.54 0.11
C HIS A 66 1.93 -18.29 1.45
N SER A 67 0.86 -18.24 2.24
CA SER A 67 0.81 -18.83 3.58
C SER A 67 0.19 -20.21 3.57
N ASP A 68 0.38 -20.92 4.68
CA ASP A 68 -0.21 -22.25 4.92
C ASP A 68 -1.65 -22.21 5.43
N THR A 69 -2.23 -21.01 5.61
CA THR A 69 -3.59 -20.84 6.15
C THR A 69 -4.50 -20.10 5.19
N MET A 70 -5.81 -20.32 5.33
CA MET A 70 -6.80 -19.56 4.59
C MET A 70 -6.69 -18.08 4.96
N GLN A 71 -6.55 -17.22 3.96
CA GLN A 71 -6.53 -15.76 4.11
C GLN A 71 -7.79 -15.16 3.48
N HIS A 72 -8.10 -13.92 3.83
CA HIS A 72 -9.17 -13.17 3.18
C HIS A 72 -8.84 -11.69 3.08
N PHE A 73 -9.48 -11.01 2.14
CA PHE A 73 -9.40 -9.56 1.99
C PHE A 73 -10.78 -9.00 1.63
N CYS A 74 -11.02 -7.73 1.96
CA CYS A 74 -12.24 -7.06 1.54
C CYS A 74 -12.10 -6.64 0.06
N LYS A 75 -13.06 -7.00 -0.79
CA LYS A 75 -13.03 -6.71 -2.22
C LYS A 75 -13.24 -5.22 -2.55
N TRP A 76 -13.65 -4.42 -1.58
CA TRP A 76 -13.82 -2.99 -1.78
C TRP A 76 -12.49 -2.31 -2.05
N GLU A 77 -12.51 -1.27 -2.89
CA GLU A 77 -11.28 -0.58 -3.32
C GLU A 77 -10.31 -1.53 -4.05
N THR A 78 -10.86 -2.52 -4.75
CA THR A 78 -10.11 -3.44 -5.62
C THR A 78 -10.87 -3.67 -6.94
N PRO A 79 -10.19 -4.17 -7.98
CA PRO A 79 -10.85 -4.57 -9.23
C PRO A 79 -11.76 -5.82 -9.14
N PHE A 80 -11.95 -6.43 -7.96
CA PHE A 80 -12.87 -7.57 -7.77
C PHE A 80 -14.34 -7.15 -7.58
N GLU A 81 -14.62 -5.86 -7.63
CA GLU A 81 -15.95 -5.28 -7.71
C GLU A 81 -16.04 -4.34 -8.93
N PRO A 82 -17.23 -3.85 -9.32
CA PRO A 82 -17.32 -2.71 -10.21
C PRO A 82 -16.38 -1.61 -9.73
N PHE A 83 -15.64 -0.97 -10.64
CA PHE A 83 -14.57 -0.04 -10.30
C PHE A 83 -15.12 1.19 -9.56
N LEU A 84 -15.14 1.13 -8.24
CA LEU A 84 -15.71 2.13 -7.33
C LEU A 84 -14.61 2.67 -6.42
N GLY A 85 -14.33 3.97 -6.52
CA GLY A 85 -13.22 4.60 -5.79
C GLY A 85 -11.94 4.73 -6.62
N LYS A 86 -11.05 5.63 -6.17
CA LYS A 86 -9.74 5.88 -6.76
C LYS A 86 -8.68 5.08 -5.98
N TYR A 87 -8.33 3.90 -6.50
CA TYR A 87 -7.32 3.01 -5.90
C TYR A 87 -6.20 2.61 -6.87
N MET A 88 -6.10 3.31 -8.01
CA MET A 88 -5.01 3.18 -8.96
C MET A 88 -4.34 4.53 -9.14
N GLU A 89 -3.02 4.52 -9.20
CA GLU A 89 -2.19 5.66 -9.55
C GLU A 89 -1.63 5.43 -10.96
N ILE A 90 -1.75 6.44 -11.83
CA ILE A 90 -1.39 6.36 -13.25
C ILE A 90 -0.62 7.60 -13.62
N ILE A 91 0.71 7.49 -13.67
CA ILE A 91 1.61 8.64 -13.85
C ILE A 91 2.23 8.60 -15.25
N ASP A 92 2.11 9.69 -16.01
CA ASP A 92 2.78 9.85 -17.30
C ASP A 92 4.29 10.11 -17.14
N VAL A 93 5.02 10.20 -18.26
CA VAL A 93 6.48 10.43 -18.22
C VAL A 93 6.87 11.83 -17.75
N GLN A 94 5.91 12.75 -17.68
CA GLN A 94 6.07 14.12 -17.19
C GLN A 94 5.68 14.26 -15.72
N GLY A 95 5.20 13.18 -15.09
CA GLY A 95 4.77 13.18 -13.69
C GLY A 95 3.31 13.58 -13.48
N ASN A 96 2.50 13.74 -14.53
CA ASN A 96 1.08 14.06 -14.38
C ASN A 96 0.29 12.78 -14.11
N GLU A 97 -0.65 12.86 -13.18
CA GLU A 97 -1.58 11.78 -12.89
C GLU A 97 -2.79 11.82 -13.85
N ALA A 98 -3.17 10.66 -14.40
CA ALA A 98 -4.41 10.55 -15.15
C ALA A 98 -5.63 10.82 -14.23
N GLY A 99 -6.55 11.68 -14.68
CA GLY A 99 -7.70 12.07 -13.88
C GLY A 99 -8.68 10.91 -13.68
N PHE A 100 -9.03 10.62 -12.43
CA PHE A 100 -10.10 9.67 -12.11
C PHE A 100 -11.47 10.27 -12.47
N THR A 101 -12.26 9.52 -13.22
CA THR A 101 -13.61 9.88 -13.70
C THR A 101 -14.68 8.89 -13.23
N GLY A 102 -14.29 7.90 -12.43
CA GLY A 102 -15.18 6.86 -11.95
C GLY A 102 -16.12 7.29 -10.82
N PRO A 103 -17.08 6.43 -10.46
CA PRO A 103 -17.95 6.67 -9.32
C PRO A 103 -17.22 6.48 -7.99
N MET A 104 -17.63 7.25 -6.98
CA MET A 104 -17.23 7.05 -5.58
C MET A 104 -18.38 6.40 -4.81
N ALA A 105 -18.11 5.32 -4.10
CA ALA A 105 -19.12 4.62 -3.30
C ALA A 105 -19.12 5.13 -1.85
N LYS A 106 -20.31 5.39 -1.30
CA LYS A 106 -20.50 5.51 0.15
C LYS A 106 -20.77 4.12 0.71
N ARG A 107 -20.00 3.70 1.71
CA ARG A 107 -20.05 2.35 2.29
C ARG A 107 -20.60 2.36 3.70
N MET A 108 -21.28 1.28 4.08
CA MET A 108 -21.55 1.00 5.49
C MET A 108 -20.28 0.45 6.17
N MET A 109 -20.18 0.65 7.48
CA MET A 109 -19.09 0.14 8.29
C MET A 109 -19.65 -0.60 9.51
N PRO A 110 -19.11 -1.79 9.86
CA PRO A 110 -18.05 -2.52 9.15
C PRO A 110 -18.51 -3.08 7.78
N PRO A 111 -17.59 -3.46 6.88
CA PRO A 111 -17.95 -4.19 5.67
C PRO A 111 -18.69 -5.49 6.04
N PRO A 112 -19.80 -5.81 5.37
CA PRO A 112 -20.53 -7.05 5.62
C PRO A 112 -19.73 -8.26 5.08
N GLU A 113 -20.03 -9.45 5.60
CA GLU A 113 -19.22 -10.67 5.38
C GLU A 113 -19.06 -11.03 3.89
N GLU A 114 -20.09 -10.81 3.08
CA GLU A 114 -20.08 -11.04 1.62
C GLU A 114 -19.15 -10.09 0.83
N SER A 115 -18.58 -9.09 1.51
CA SER A 115 -17.57 -8.21 0.93
C SER A 115 -16.18 -8.83 0.94
N TYR A 116 -15.98 -9.95 1.64
CA TYR A 116 -14.69 -10.60 1.73
C TYR A 116 -14.53 -11.71 0.70
N ILE A 117 -13.32 -11.83 0.15
CA ILE A 117 -12.90 -12.91 -0.73
C ILE A 117 -11.90 -13.76 0.03
N GLN A 118 -12.14 -15.08 0.05
CA GLN A 118 -11.22 -16.07 0.60
C GLN A 118 -10.15 -16.44 -0.43
N VAL A 119 -8.91 -16.59 0.01
CA VAL A 119 -7.77 -17.03 -0.81
C VAL A 119 -7.14 -18.25 -0.12
N PRO A 120 -7.28 -19.46 -0.70
CA PRO A 120 -6.71 -20.68 -0.12
C PRO A 120 -5.20 -20.60 0.07
N PRO A 121 -4.62 -21.41 0.98
CA PRO A 121 -3.18 -21.56 1.12
C PRO A 121 -2.50 -21.83 -0.23
N HIS A 122 -1.38 -21.15 -0.49
CA HIS A 122 -0.57 -21.31 -1.72
C HIS A 122 -1.33 -21.09 -3.04
N ASP A 123 -2.44 -20.36 -3.01
CA ASP A 123 -3.29 -20.10 -4.17
C ASP A 123 -3.45 -18.60 -4.45
N SER A 124 -4.17 -18.25 -5.51
CA SER A 124 -4.44 -16.88 -5.90
C SER A 124 -5.82 -16.70 -6.53
N VAL A 125 -6.37 -15.50 -6.38
CA VAL A 125 -7.55 -15.06 -7.13
C VAL A 125 -7.16 -13.95 -8.09
N SER A 126 -7.77 -13.92 -9.27
CA SER A 126 -7.48 -12.92 -10.30
C SER A 126 -8.74 -12.35 -10.94
N THR A 127 -8.65 -11.12 -11.39
CA THR A 127 -9.71 -10.42 -12.14
C THR A 127 -9.08 -9.60 -13.27
N VAL A 128 -9.88 -9.29 -14.29
CA VAL A 128 -9.49 -8.48 -15.44
C VAL A 128 -10.41 -7.27 -15.51
N PHE A 129 -9.83 -6.08 -15.70
CA PHE A 129 -10.58 -4.83 -15.69
C PHE A 129 -10.03 -3.87 -16.75
N ASN A 130 -10.87 -2.91 -17.17
CA ASN A 130 -10.48 -1.85 -18.10
C ASN A 130 -10.31 -0.54 -17.34
N LEU A 131 -9.08 -0.05 -17.25
CA LEU A 131 -8.74 1.19 -16.56
C LEU A 131 -9.34 2.43 -17.25
N ALA A 132 -9.47 2.40 -18.58
CA ALA A 132 -10.00 3.51 -19.37
C ALA A 132 -11.48 3.82 -19.10
N LYS A 133 -12.22 2.93 -18.43
CA LYS A 133 -13.61 3.20 -18.02
C LYS A 133 -13.72 4.25 -16.91
N ASN A 134 -12.66 4.43 -16.13
CA ASN A 134 -12.68 5.20 -14.88
C ASN A 134 -11.55 6.22 -14.80
N TYR A 135 -10.72 6.33 -15.82
CA TYR A 135 -9.63 7.30 -15.90
C TYR A 135 -9.59 7.95 -17.28
N SER A 136 -9.30 9.24 -17.31
CA SER A 136 -9.04 9.99 -18.53
C SER A 136 -7.62 9.72 -19.00
N ILE A 137 -7.46 8.73 -19.89
CA ILE A 137 -6.16 8.27 -20.40
C ILE A 137 -5.94 8.82 -21.82
N LYS A 138 -4.76 9.38 -22.07
CA LYS A 138 -4.33 9.88 -23.38
C LYS A 138 -3.31 8.92 -24.00
N PRO A 139 -3.04 9.02 -25.32
CA PRO A 139 -1.94 8.27 -25.91
C PRO A 139 -0.62 8.66 -25.25
N GLY A 140 0.20 7.67 -24.88
CA GLY A 140 1.43 7.93 -24.15
C GLY A 140 1.97 6.73 -23.39
N LYS A 141 3.04 6.97 -22.62
CA LYS A 141 3.65 5.97 -21.73
C LYS A 141 3.31 6.30 -20.29
N TYR A 142 2.97 5.27 -19.51
CA TYR A 142 2.55 5.43 -18.12
C TYR A 142 3.24 4.42 -17.20
N THR A 143 3.39 4.79 -15.93
CA THR A 143 3.58 3.88 -14.82
C THR A 143 2.26 3.74 -14.08
N VAL A 144 1.81 2.50 -13.83
CA VAL A 144 0.55 2.19 -13.17
C VAL A 144 0.83 1.39 -11.90
N LYS A 145 0.20 1.80 -10.80
CA LYS A 145 0.31 1.15 -9.49
C LYS A 145 -1.07 1.02 -8.83
N TYR A 146 -1.29 -0.10 -8.15
CA TYR A 146 -2.36 -0.22 -7.16
C TYR A 146 -1.92 0.42 -5.85
N THR A 147 -2.69 1.36 -5.31
CA THR A 147 -2.28 2.16 -4.14
C THR A 147 -2.51 1.48 -2.80
N GLY A 148 -3.13 0.29 -2.80
CA GLY A 148 -3.68 -0.28 -1.57
C GLY A 148 -5.00 0.42 -1.19
N GLY A 149 -5.94 -0.35 -0.66
CA GLY A 149 -7.18 0.16 -0.08
C GLY A 149 -7.14 -0.03 1.43
N GLY A 150 -7.28 1.05 2.20
CA GLY A 150 -7.31 0.95 3.66
C GLY A 150 -8.40 -0.01 4.17
N ILE A 151 -9.51 -0.11 3.44
CA ILE A 151 -10.59 -1.05 3.75
C ILE A 151 -10.32 -2.45 3.18
N SER A 152 -9.65 -2.55 2.03
CA SER A 152 -9.31 -3.85 1.43
C SER A 152 -8.40 -4.71 2.33
N GLY A 153 -7.54 -4.05 3.12
CA GLY A 153 -6.47 -4.69 3.88
C GLY A 153 -5.29 -5.14 3.01
N LEU A 154 -5.31 -4.86 1.71
CA LEU A 154 -4.25 -5.17 0.77
C LEU A 154 -3.23 -4.05 0.70
N GLU A 155 -1.97 -4.43 0.55
CA GLU A 155 -0.89 -3.49 0.28
C GLU A 155 -0.62 -3.31 -1.21
N PRO A 156 0.02 -2.17 -1.58
CA PRO A 156 0.59 -1.99 -2.90
C PRO A 156 1.52 -3.15 -3.27
N GLY A 157 1.38 -3.60 -4.51
CA GLY A 157 2.20 -4.65 -5.09
C GLY A 157 3.26 -4.07 -6.01
N ASN A 158 3.45 -4.72 -7.16
CA ASN A 158 4.30 -4.19 -8.21
C ASN A 158 3.67 -2.98 -8.93
N GLU A 159 4.56 -2.18 -9.52
CA GLU A 159 4.18 -1.22 -10.56
C GLU A 159 4.39 -1.84 -11.94
N ILE A 160 3.63 -1.38 -12.93
CA ILE A 160 3.82 -1.77 -14.34
C ILE A 160 4.02 -0.55 -15.22
N LYS A 161 4.79 -0.71 -16.29
CA LYS A 161 4.93 0.29 -17.35
C LYS A 161 4.09 -0.13 -18.55
N ILE A 162 3.27 0.78 -19.06
CA ILE A 162 2.40 0.53 -20.21
C ILE A 162 2.58 1.60 -21.28
N VAL A 163 2.25 1.24 -22.52
CA VAL A 163 2.15 2.16 -23.64
C VAL A 163 0.71 2.13 -24.12
N VAL A 164 0.07 3.30 -24.16
CA VAL A 164 -1.30 3.49 -24.63
C VAL A 164 -1.26 4.15 -25.99
N LEU A 165 -1.86 3.50 -26.97
CA LEU A 165 -1.97 3.98 -28.34
C LEU A 165 -3.19 4.89 -28.49
N GLY A 166 -3.15 5.75 -29.51
CA GLY A 166 -4.36 6.42 -30.01
C GLY A 166 -5.39 5.40 -30.52
N LYS A 167 -6.63 5.87 -30.70
CA LYS A 167 -7.64 5.06 -31.40
C LYS A 167 -7.26 4.86 -32.87
#